data_AF-A0A5K0XGF1-F1
#
_entry.id   AF-A0A5K0XGF1-F1
#
_cell.length_a   1.000
_cell.length_b   1.000
_cell.length_c   1.000
_cell.angle_alpha   90.00
_cell.angle_beta   90.00
_cell.angle_gamma   90.00
#
_symmetry.space_group_name_H-M   'P 1'
#
loop_
_entity.id
_entity.type
_entity.pdbx_description
1 polymer ?
#
loop_
_entity_poly.entity_id
_entity_poly.type
_entity_poly.pdbx_seq_one_letter_code
_entity_poly.pdbx_strand_id
1 'polypeptide(L)'
;ANVLRKTPAVLYVEEDSKVTRLTTHTPEFLGLPTAVWPTGGGTERAGENIVIGFIDSGIYPQHPSFAAFLSDPYEPVGTYRGKCEVDPDTKRRFCNGKIVGAQHFSAAAIAAGLFNSTVDFASPLDGDGHG
;
A
#
# COMPACT_ATOMS: atom_id res chain seq x y z
N ALA A 1 -11.87 -21.14 -18.91
CA ALA A 1 -13.32 -20.81 -18.85
C ALA A 1 -14.26 -21.97 -19.25
N ASN A 2 -14.18 -22.52 -20.48
CA ASN A 2 -15.15 -23.51 -20.97
C ASN A 2 -15.23 -24.83 -20.18
N VAL A 3 -14.11 -25.30 -19.61
CA VAL A 3 -14.10 -26.48 -18.74
C VAL A 3 -14.82 -26.19 -17.42
N LEU A 4 -14.55 -25.04 -16.80
CA LEU A 4 -15.18 -24.62 -15.54
C LEU A 4 -16.69 -24.38 -15.69
N ARG A 5 -17.14 -23.77 -16.79
CA ARG A 5 -18.56 -23.53 -17.07
C ARG A 5 -19.40 -24.81 -17.18
N LYS A 6 -18.78 -25.94 -17.53
CA LYS A 6 -19.45 -27.23 -17.70
C LYS A 6 -19.46 -28.07 -16.43
N THR A 7 -18.78 -27.64 -15.38
CA THR A 7 -18.75 -28.35 -14.10
C THR A 7 -20.09 -28.15 -13.38
N PRO A 8 -20.82 -29.22 -13.01
CA PRO A 8 -22.16 -29.11 -12.42
C PRO A 8 -22.26 -28.28 -11.14
N ALA A 9 -21.17 -28.16 -10.39
CA ALA A 9 -21.08 -27.37 -9.16
C ALA A 9 -20.82 -25.87 -9.40
N VAL A 10 -20.59 -25.44 -10.64
CA VAL A 10 -20.26 -24.06 -10.99
C VAL A 10 -21.50 -23.35 -11.52
N LEU A 11 -21.99 -22.37 -10.76
CA LEU A 11 -23.20 -21.61 -11.10
C LEU A 11 -22.98 -20.61 -12.24
N TYR A 12 -21.83 -19.91 -12.25
CA TYR A 12 -21.52 -18.89 -13.24
C TYR A 12 -20.00 -18.71 -13.37
N VAL A 13 -19.55 -18.30 -14.56
CA VAL A 13 -18.15 -17.96 -14.83
C VAL A 13 -18.13 -16.68 -15.64
N GLU A 14 -17.50 -15.66 -15.08
CA GLU A 14 -17.17 -14.40 -15.73
C GLU A 14 -15.68 -14.32 -16.00
N GLU A 15 -15.30 -13.57 -17.02
CA GLU A 15 -13.91 -13.25 -17.27
C GLU A 15 -13.48 -12.12 -16.33
N ASP A 16 -12.40 -12.35 -15.59
CA ASP A 16 -11.79 -11.31 -14.77
C ASP A 16 -11.26 -10.20 -15.69
N SER A 17 -11.70 -8.98 -15.44
CA SER A 17 -11.45 -7.83 -16.29
C SER A 17 -10.75 -6.73 -15.51
N LYS A 18 -9.64 -6.21 -16.04
CA LYS A 18 -8.95 -5.07 -15.43
C LYS A 18 -9.84 -3.83 -15.53
N VAL A 19 -10.12 -3.22 -14.38
CA VAL A 19 -10.83 -1.94 -14.28
C VAL A 19 -9.86 -0.80 -14.02
N THR A 20 -10.14 0.37 -14.57
CA THR A 20 -9.36 1.58 -14.28
C THR A 20 -9.65 2.04 -12.85
N ARG A 21 -8.59 2.24 -12.05
CA ARG A 21 -8.69 2.73 -10.67
C ARG A 21 -9.12 4.21 -10.69
N LEU A 22 -10.26 4.52 -10.11
CA LEU A 22 -10.76 5.89 -9.92
C LEU A 22 -10.92 6.19 -8.43
N THR A 23 -9.86 6.68 -7.79
CA THR A 23 -9.87 6.95 -6.34
C THR A 23 -10.41 8.34 -5.98
N THR A 24 -10.62 9.23 -6.97
CA THR A 24 -11.00 10.64 -6.74
C THR A 24 -12.41 10.83 -6.18
N HIS A 25 -13.31 9.86 -6.35
CA HIS A 25 -14.71 9.95 -5.91
C HIS A 25 -15.18 8.73 -5.09
N THR A 26 -14.26 7.81 -4.79
CA THR A 26 -14.60 6.59 -4.03
C THR A 26 -15.15 6.92 -2.64
N PRO A 27 -14.59 7.89 -1.88
CA PRO A 27 -15.15 8.24 -0.58
C PRO A 27 -16.60 8.73 -0.64
N GLU A 28 -16.93 9.59 -1.59
CA GLU A 28 -18.29 10.12 -1.79
C GLU A 28 -19.25 9.01 -2.24
N PHE A 29 -18.82 8.17 -3.17
CA PHE A 29 -19.60 7.02 -3.63
C PHE A 29 -19.95 6.07 -2.48
N LEU A 30 -19.02 5.86 -1.55
CA LEU A 30 -19.21 5.05 -0.35
C LEU A 30 -19.89 5.80 0.80
N GLY A 31 -20.17 7.10 0.66
CA GLY A 31 -20.78 7.92 1.71
C GLY A 31 -19.89 8.15 2.95
N LEU A 32 -18.57 7.95 2.83
CA LEU A 32 -17.65 8.05 3.98
C LEU A 32 -17.64 9.45 4.64
N PRO A 33 -17.66 10.57 3.88
CA PRO A 33 -17.64 11.91 4.47
C PRO A 33 -18.85 12.24 5.34
N THR A 34 -20.01 11.63 5.08
CA THR A 34 -21.26 11.90 5.80
C THR A 34 -21.64 10.81 6.80
N ALA A 35 -21.03 9.61 6.71
CA ALA A 35 -21.31 8.49 7.59
C ALA A 35 -20.20 8.27 8.63
N VAL A 36 -19.19 7.46 8.30
CA VAL A 36 -18.26 6.91 9.29
C VAL A 36 -17.13 7.87 9.66
N TRP A 37 -16.62 8.69 8.73
CA TRP A 37 -15.49 9.60 9.03
C TRP A 37 -15.80 10.66 10.10
N PRO A 38 -17.00 11.28 10.16
CA PRO A 38 -17.37 12.18 11.25
C PRO A 38 -17.22 11.57 12.65
N THR A 39 -17.45 10.25 12.80
CA THR A 39 -17.29 9.57 14.10
C THR A 39 -15.82 9.37 14.50
N GLY A 40 -14.90 9.43 13.54
CA GLY A 40 -13.45 9.26 13.71
C GLY A 40 -12.66 10.56 13.65
N GLY A 41 -13.31 11.72 13.82
CA GLY A 41 -12.64 13.02 13.77
C GLY A 41 -12.59 13.69 12.40
N GLY A 42 -13.38 13.22 11.44
CA GLY A 42 -13.53 13.81 10.11
C GLY A 42 -12.46 13.34 9.12
N THR A 43 -12.44 13.94 7.93
CA THR A 43 -11.48 13.64 6.85
C THR A 43 -10.02 13.80 7.29
N GLU A 44 -9.76 14.66 8.27
CA GLU A 44 -8.42 14.97 8.75
C GLU A 44 -7.85 13.87 9.67
N ARG A 45 -8.69 13.28 10.52
CA ARG A 45 -8.25 12.40 11.61
C ARG A 45 -8.80 10.98 11.56
N ALA A 46 -9.74 10.71 10.64
CA ALA A 46 -10.27 9.36 10.48
C ALA A 46 -9.14 8.37 10.14
N GLY A 47 -8.93 7.38 11.00
CA GLY A 47 -7.86 6.39 10.86
C GLY A 47 -6.56 6.74 11.59
N GLU A 48 -6.48 7.85 12.34
CA GLU A 48 -5.36 8.11 13.24
C GLU A 48 -5.17 6.99 14.27
N ASN A 49 -3.93 6.79 14.70
CA ASN A 49 -3.50 5.75 15.64
C ASN A 49 -3.71 4.31 15.16
N ILE A 50 -4.02 4.10 13.88
CA ILE A 50 -4.11 2.79 13.25
C ILE A 50 -2.97 2.66 12.23
N VAL A 51 -2.25 1.55 12.26
CA VAL A 51 -1.24 1.22 11.24
C VAL A 51 -1.81 0.14 10.32
N ILE A 52 -1.88 0.44 9.03
CA ILE A 52 -2.29 -0.49 7.99
C ILE A 52 -1.04 -1.01 7.29
N GLY A 53 -0.86 -2.33 7.29
CA GLY A 53 0.25 -2.99 6.60
C GLY A 53 -0.14 -3.37 5.17
N PHE A 54 0.69 -2.98 4.21
CA PHE A 54 0.59 -3.41 2.82
C PHE A 54 1.74 -4.38 2.51
N ILE A 55 1.42 -5.50 1.86
CA ILE A 55 2.39 -6.45 1.33
C ILE A 55 2.25 -6.41 -0.18
N ASP A 56 3.13 -5.65 -0.83
CA ASP A 56 3.04 -5.32 -2.25
C ASP A 56 4.44 -5.16 -2.86
N SER A 57 4.55 -4.61 -4.07
CA SER A 57 5.81 -4.37 -4.80
C SER A 57 6.74 -3.35 -4.15
N GLY A 58 6.24 -2.56 -3.19
CA GLY A 58 7.01 -1.59 -2.44
C GLY A 58 6.16 -0.36 -2.10
N ILE A 59 6.82 0.77 -1.92
CA ILE A 59 6.17 2.09 -1.84
C ILE A 59 7.04 3.17 -2.49
N TYR A 60 6.43 4.26 -2.98
CA TYR A 60 7.14 5.47 -3.42
C TYR A 60 7.00 6.60 -2.39
N PRO A 61 7.95 6.79 -1.45
CA PRO A 61 7.76 7.68 -0.30
C PRO A 61 7.61 9.18 -0.62
N GLN A 62 7.99 9.60 -1.83
CA GLN A 62 7.91 10.98 -2.30
C GLN A 62 6.55 11.31 -2.92
N HIS A 63 5.64 10.33 -3.04
CA HIS A 63 4.31 10.59 -3.57
C HIS A 63 3.54 11.54 -2.63
N PRO A 64 2.81 12.55 -3.14
CA PRO A 64 2.07 13.51 -2.30
C PRO A 64 1.06 12.87 -1.33
N SER A 65 0.49 11.72 -1.67
CA SER A 65 -0.41 10.96 -0.78
C SER A 65 0.24 10.47 0.51
N PHE A 66 1.57 10.38 0.54
CA PHE A 66 2.36 9.98 1.70
C PHE A 66 3.10 11.15 2.34
N ALA A 67 2.77 12.40 1.97
CA ALA A 67 3.35 13.56 2.61
C ALA A 67 2.99 13.57 4.11
N ALA A 68 3.98 13.79 4.95
CA ALA A 68 3.77 14.12 6.35
C ALA A 68 3.85 15.63 6.50
N PHE A 69 2.76 16.26 6.97
CA PHE A 69 2.75 17.70 7.21
C PHE A 69 3.54 18.02 8.48
N LEU A 70 4.67 18.71 8.31
CA LEU A 70 5.57 19.05 9.42
C LEU A 70 4.96 19.98 10.47
N SER A 71 3.85 20.66 10.13
CA SER A 71 3.13 21.54 11.05
C SER A 71 2.28 20.78 12.08
N ASP A 72 1.91 19.53 11.79
CA ASP A 72 1.15 18.65 12.67
C ASP A 72 1.56 17.18 12.41
N PRO A 73 2.76 16.77 12.90
CA PRO A 73 3.25 15.42 12.65
C PRO A 73 2.38 14.39 13.37
N TYR A 74 2.03 13.30 12.69
CA TYR A 74 1.31 12.19 13.31
C TYR A 74 2.07 11.67 14.54
N GLU A 75 1.36 11.57 15.66
CA GLU A 75 1.91 10.97 16.87
C GLU A 75 2.31 9.51 16.60
N PRO A 76 3.52 9.08 16.99
CA PRO A 76 3.93 7.69 16.82
C PRO A 76 2.93 6.75 17.53
N VAL A 77 2.44 5.74 16.80
CA VAL A 77 1.61 4.70 17.40
C VAL A 77 2.47 3.93 18.40
N GLY A 78 2.30 4.20 19.70
CA GLY A 78 3.22 3.76 20.76
C GLY A 78 3.38 2.24 20.91
N THR A 79 2.48 1.45 20.31
CA THR A 79 2.55 -0.02 20.24
C THR A 79 3.23 -0.54 18.98
N TYR A 80 3.42 0.30 17.96
CA TYR A 80 4.06 -0.10 16.72
C TYR A 80 5.55 -0.37 16.93
N ARG A 81 6.04 -1.48 16.37
CA ARG A 81 7.43 -1.96 16.49
C ARG A 81 8.04 -2.33 15.15
N GLY A 82 7.39 -1.94 14.06
CA GLY A 82 7.90 -2.21 12.71
C GLY A 82 9.20 -1.45 12.46
N LYS A 83 9.94 -1.89 11.44
CA LYS A 83 11.23 -1.31 11.08
C LYS A 83 11.05 -0.37 9.89
N CYS A 84 11.87 0.67 9.88
CA CYS A 84 12.12 1.42 8.67
C CYS A 84 13.53 1.12 8.20
N GLU A 85 13.64 0.44 7.07
CA GLU A 85 14.93 0.19 6.46
C GLU A 85 15.56 1.49 5.95
N VAL A 86 16.88 1.47 5.91
CA VAL A 86 17.69 2.55 5.35
C VAL A 86 18.52 1.91 4.27
N ASP A 87 18.47 2.51 3.09
CA ASP A 87 19.27 2.03 1.97
C ASP A 87 20.76 2.10 2.35
N PRO A 88 21.50 0.97 2.25
CA PRO A 88 22.86 0.91 2.77
C PRO A 88 23.83 1.80 1.99
N ASP A 89 23.57 2.07 0.70
CA ASP A 89 24.48 2.78 -0.18
C ASP A 89 24.20 4.29 -0.18
N THR A 90 22.93 4.66 -0.39
CA THR A 90 22.47 6.05 -0.48
C THR A 90 22.13 6.67 0.88
N LYS A 91 22.04 5.85 1.94
CA LYS A 91 21.56 6.24 3.28
C LYS A 91 20.15 6.83 3.28
N ARG A 92 19.38 6.59 2.21
CA ARG A 92 18.00 7.06 2.06
C ARG A 92 17.10 6.35 3.08
N ARG A 93 16.26 7.14 3.75
CA ARG A 93 15.18 6.66 4.61
C ARG A 93 13.88 6.59 3.82
N PHE A 94 13.06 5.58 4.08
CA PHE A 94 11.78 5.38 3.40
C PHE A 94 10.56 5.82 4.22
N CYS A 95 10.77 6.21 5.48
CA CYS A 95 9.72 6.64 6.41
C CYS A 95 9.82 8.14 6.68
N ASN A 96 8.66 8.77 6.87
CA ASN A 96 8.54 10.23 6.99
C ASN A 96 7.48 10.68 8.00
N GLY A 97 6.93 9.78 8.82
CA GLY A 97 5.86 10.07 9.79
C GLY A 97 4.48 9.62 9.31
N LYS A 98 4.18 9.76 8.01
CA LYS A 98 3.01 9.10 7.41
C LYS A 98 3.29 7.63 7.12
N ILE A 99 4.43 7.36 6.49
CA ILE A 99 4.99 6.01 6.38
C ILE A 99 5.78 5.77 7.67
N VAL A 100 5.32 4.81 8.48
CA VAL A 100 5.90 4.51 9.80
C VAL A 100 6.79 3.26 9.80
N GLY A 101 6.69 2.42 8.78
CA GLY A 101 7.60 1.30 8.54
C GLY A 101 7.66 0.96 7.05
N ALA A 102 8.81 0.44 6.64
CA ALA A 102 9.12 0.10 5.26
C ALA A 102 10.21 -0.98 5.27
N GLN A 103 9.88 -2.15 4.73
CA GLN A 103 10.76 -3.31 4.69
C GLN A 103 10.60 -4.05 3.36
N HIS A 104 11.63 -4.79 2.96
CA HIS A 104 11.58 -5.59 1.74
C HIS A 104 12.05 -7.04 1.98
N PHE A 105 11.59 -7.94 1.10
CA PHE A 105 11.86 -9.38 1.22
C PHE A 105 12.16 -9.98 -0.17
N SER A 106 13.28 -9.56 -0.80
CA SER A 106 13.63 -9.97 -2.17
C SER A 106 14.55 -11.19 -2.27
N ALA A 107 15.12 -11.65 -1.15
CA ALA A 107 16.16 -12.69 -1.14
C ALA A 107 15.77 -13.99 -1.86
N ALA A 108 14.52 -14.45 -1.69
CA ALA A 108 14.03 -15.66 -2.34
C ALA A 108 13.88 -15.48 -3.87
N ALA A 109 13.37 -14.32 -4.31
CA ALA A 109 13.23 -14.01 -5.73
C ALA A 109 14.60 -13.89 -6.42
N ILE A 110 15.59 -13.30 -5.75
CA ILE A 110 16.98 -13.22 -6.22
C ILE A 110 17.56 -14.62 -6.36
N ALA A 111 17.44 -15.46 -5.33
CA ALA A 111 17.97 -16.82 -5.35
C ALA A 111 17.32 -17.70 -6.44
N ALA A 112 16.04 -17.46 -6.75
CA ALA A 112 15.31 -18.16 -7.80
C ALA A 112 15.56 -17.61 -9.22
N GLY A 113 16.32 -16.51 -9.37
CA GLY A 113 16.53 -15.85 -10.66
C GLY A 113 15.29 -15.15 -11.22
N LEU A 114 14.30 -14.86 -10.36
CA LEU A 114 13.04 -14.19 -10.72
C LEU A 114 13.08 -12.68 -10.51
N PHE A 115 14.08 -12.19 -9.77
CA PHE A 115 14.25 -10.76 -9.48
C PHE A 115 14.70 -10.00 -10.74
N ASN A 116 13.88 -9.07 -11.22
CA ASN A 116 14.17 -8.25 -12.38
C ASN A 116 14.75 -6.89 -11.94
N SER A 117 16.07 -6.78 -11.88
CA SER A 117 16.76 -5.55 -11.42
C SER A 117 16.57 -4.32 -12.33
N THR A 118 15.83 -4.42 -13.43
CA THR A 118 15.43 -3.26 -14.26
C THR A 118 14.16 -2.58 -13.74
N VAL A 119 13.38 -3.28 -12.91
CA VAL A 119 12.10 -2.81 -12.35
C VAL A 119 12.12 -2.94 -10.82
N ASP A 120 12.61 -4.06 -10.30
CA ASP A 120 12.64 -4.36 -8.87
C ASP A 120 13.83 -3.72 -8.18
N PHE A 121 13.61 -3.27 -6.93
CA PHE A 121 14.66 -2.81 -6.04
C PHE A 121 14.84 -3.78 -4.88
N ALA A 122 16.08 -4.07 -4.49
CA ALA A 122 16.39 -4.75 -3.24
C ALA A 122 16.32 -3.76 -2.06
N SER A 123 15.16 -3.09 -1.97
CA SER A 123 14.82 -2.08 -0.98
C SER A 123 13.30 -1.97 -0.91
N PRO A 124 12.72 -1.25 0.07
CA PRO A 124 11.28 -0.99 0.10
C PRO A 124 10.74 -0.10 -1.02
N LEU A 125 11.59 0.40 -1.93
CA LEU A 125 11.17 1.26 -3.03
C LEU A 125 10.35 0.48 -4.07
N ASP A 126 9.20 1.03 -4.46
CA ASP A 126 8.42 0.49 -5.56
C ASP A 126 8.97 0.97 -6.92
N GLY A 127 9.22 0.03 -7.83
CA GLY A 127 9.56 0.31 -9.22
C GLY A 127 8.50 -0.15 -10.23
N ASP A 128 7.48 -0.89 -9.78
CA ASP A 128 6.36 -1.33 -10.61
C ASP A 128 5.23 -0.27 -10.62
N GLY A 129 4.89 0.26 -9.44
CA GLY A 129 3.85 1.28 -9.25
C GLY A 129 2.51 0.71 -8.77
N HIS A 130 2.40 -0.60 -8.52
CA HIS A 130 1.19 -1.21 -8.00
C HIS A 130 0.94 -0.88 -6.52
N GLY A 131 2.01 -0.77 -5.73
CA GLY A 131 2.01 -0.58 -4.27
C GLY A 131 1.74 0.83 -3.77
#